data_AF-A0A2U9IGJ6-F1
#
_entry.id   AF-A0A2U9IGJ6-F1
#
_cell.length_a   1.000
_cell.length_b   1.000
_cell.length_c   1.000
_cell.angle_alpha   90.00
_cell.angle_beta   90.00
_cell.angle_gamma   90.00
#
_symmetry.space_group_name_H-M   'P 1'
#
loop_
_entity.id
_entity.type
_entity.pdbx_description
1 polymer ?
#
loop_
_entity_poly.entity_id
_entity_poly.type
_entity_poly.pdbx_seq_one_letter_code
_entity_poly.pdbx_strand_id
1 'polypeptide(L)'
;MLISRPGNDFNEIGINDIPVIPTSFYMSTLGGYAATGAYGFGALKNGALWDNLIEVEIYTPKGFYTVTGKNILSTTLAAGTTGIITKIKMRLVNRKYKKINIVKKTFNSLSKALDDAFNILNSTEFLSIRNYGMAKEIDPEYSWDKWNIIYGVYDENGQSYATKDIITSFAGSSQ
;
A
#
# COMPACT_ATOMS: atom_id res chain seq x y z
N MET A 1 -12.79 -13.73 3.81
CA MET A 1 -11.56 -14.43 4.24
C MET A 1 -10.91 -15.00 3.00
N LEU A 2 -9.62 -14.75 2.81
CA LEU A 2 -8.88 -15.18 1.63
C LEU A 2 -7.85 -16.24 2.03
N ILE A 3 -7.65 -17.26 1.20
CA ILE A 3 -6.55 -18.22 1.30
C ILE A 3 -5.89 -18.24 -0.08
N SER A 4 -4.68 -17.70 -0.23
CA SER A 4 -3.93 -17.74 -1.50
C SER A 4 -2.87 -18.85 -1.48
N ARG A 5 -2.38 -19.29 -2.65
CA ARG A 5 -1.37 -20.36 -2.83
C ARG A 5 -0.25 -19.84 -3.73
N PRO A 6 0.99 -20.36 -3.69
CA PRO A 6 2.11 -19.76 -4.43
C PRO A 6 1.78 -19.58 -5.93
N GLY A 7 1.77 -18.34 -6.42
CA GLY A 7 1.36 -18.03 -7.80
C GLY A 7 0.82 -16.60 -7.99
N ASN A 8 0.08 -16.38 -9.08
CA ASN A 8 -0.49 -15.08 -9.52
C ASN A 8 -1.66 -14.57 -8.65
N ASP A 9 -1.59 -14.75 -7.33
CA ASP A 9 -2.67 -14.53 -6.38
C ASP A 9 -3.30 -13.15 -6.44
N PHE A 10 -2.49 -12.10 -6.63
CA PHE A 10 -3.00 -10.72 -6.69
C PHE A 10 -3.87 -10.45 -7.91
N ASN A 11 -3.77 -11.24 -8.98
CA ASN A 11 -4.66 -11.10 -10.13
C ASN A 11 -5.99 -11.83 -9.92
N GLU A 12 -6.03 -12.85 -9.06
CA GLU A 12 -7.25 -13.56 -8.67
C GLU A 12 -8.08 -12.77 -7.64
N ILE A 13 -7.41 -11.93 -6.85
CA ILE A 13 -8.01 -11.07 -5.82
C ILE A 13 -8.16 -9.65 -6.36
N GLY A 14 -9.31 -9.04 -6.16
CA GLY A 14 -9.49 -7.63 -6.54
C GLY A 14 -8.56 -6.72 -5.73
N ILE A 15 -7.89 -5.78 -6.40
CA ILE A 15 -7.10 -4.71 -5.77
C ILE A 15 -7.87 -3.93 -4.69
N ASN A 16 -9.20 -3.97 -4.77
CA ASN A 16 -10.12 -3.29 -3.86
C ASN A 16 -10.37 -4.05 -2.55
N ASP A 17 -9.91 -5.30 -2.45
CA ASP A 17 -10.24 -6.19 -1.33
C ASP A 17 -9.11 -6.29 -0.30
N ILE A 18 -7.90 -5.82 -0.63
CA ILE A 18 -6.69 -6.00 0.18
C ILE A 18 -6.40 -4.76 1.03
N PRO A 19 -6.24 -4.86 2.36
CA PRO A 19 -6.08 -3.72 3.25
C PRO A 19 -4.86 -2.85 2.94
N VAL A 20 -3.75 -3.46 2.57
CA VAL A 20 -2.49 -2.79 2.23
C VAL A 20 -2.02 -3.29 0.87
N ILE A 21 -1.86 -2.38 -0.09
CA ILE A 21 -1.59 -2.73 -1.48
C ILE A 21 -0.15 -2.30 -1.82
N PRO A 22 0.73 -3.23 -2.22
CA PRO A 22 2.08 -2.86 -2.64
C PRO A 22 2.01 -2.05 -3.93
N THR A 23 2.95 -1.12 -4.11
CA THR A 23 3.02 -0.31 -5.32
C THR A 23 3.42 -1.14 -6.54
N SER A 24 4.00 -2.32 -6.30
CA SER A 24 4.29 -3.36 -7.29
C SER A 24 3.15 -4.36 -7.48
N PHE A 25 1.90 -4.04 -7.10
CA PHE A 25 0.75 -4.98 -7.08
C PHE A 25 0.69 -5.92 -8.29
N TYR A 26 0.81 -5.36 -9.50
CA TYR A 26 0.71 -6.10 -10.77
C TYR A 26 1.90 -7.01 -11.10
N MET A 27 3.00 -6.94 -10.34
CA MET A 27 4.21 -7.76 -10.52
C MET A 27 4.56 -8.60 -9.29
N SER A 28 3.97 -8.30 -8.12
CA SER A 28 4.21 -9.04 -6.89
C SER A 28 3.30 -10.26 -6.74
N THR A 29 3.60 -11.11 -5.75
CA THR A 29 2.70 -12.16 -5.25
C THR A 29 2.38 -11.91 -3.78
N LEU A 30 1.28 -12.44 -3.26
CA LEU A 30 0.92 -12.22 -1.85
C LEU A 30 1.96 -12.83 -0.90
N GLY A 31 2.48 -14.01 -1.25
CA GLY A 31 3.58 -14.66 -0.53
C GLY A 31 4.87 -13.84 -0.54
N GLY A 32 5.27 -13.31 -1.70
CA GLY A 32 6.44 -12.44 -1.82
C GLY A 32 6.26 -11.15 -1.02
N TYR A 33 5.09 -10.52 -1.11
CA TYR A 33 4.77 -9.32 -0.34
C TYR A 33 4.79 -9.57 1.17
N ALA A 34 4.30 -10.72 1.65
CA ALA A 34 4.44 -11.11 3.05
C ALA A 34 5.90 -11.34 3.46
N ALA A 35 6.68 -11.98 2.60
CA ALA A 35 8.08 -12.33 2.91
C ALA A 35 9.03 -11.13 2.89
N THR A 36 8.77 -10.08 2.10
CA THR A 36 9.72 -8.96 1.91
C THR A 36 9.11 -7.57 2.02
N GLY A 37 7.78 -7.45 1.94
CA GLY A 37 7.06 -6.20 2.01
C GLY A 37 6.46 -5.93 3.39
N ALA A 38 6.29 -4.64 3.69
CA ALA A 38 5.75 -4.17 4.95
C ALA A 38 4.54 -3.25 4.74
N TYR A 39 4.71 -2.24 3.88
CA TYR A 39 3.77 -1.14 3.74
C TYR A 39 3.34 -0.96 2.28
N GLY A 40 2.37 -0.09 2.08
CA GLY A 40 1.79 0.20 0.78
C GLY A 40 0.60 1.13 0.91
N PHE A 41 -0.16 1.23 -0.17
CA PHE A 41 -1.39 2.01 -0.19
C PHE A 41 -2.39 1.49 0.85
N GLY A 42 -2.96 2.39 1.66
CA GLY A 42 -3.87 2.03 2.75
C GLY A 42 -3.18 1.67 4.08
N ALA A 43 -1.85 1.65 4.15
CA ALA A 43 -1.12 1.35 5.39
C ALA A 43 -1.39 2.37 6.51
N LEU A 44 -1.65 3.65 6.18
CA LEU A 44 -1.96 4.68 7.17
C LEU A 44 -3.18 4.34 8.03
N LYS A 45 -4.16 3.62 7.47
CA LYS A 45 -5.38 3.20 8.18
C LYS A 45 -5.34 1.76 8.66
N ASN A 46 -4.58 0.92 7.97
CA ASN A 46 -4.65 -0.54 8.14
C ASN A 46 -3.39 -1.13 8.80
N GLY A 47 -2.41 -0.31 9.14
CA GLY A 47 -1.11 -0.77 9.63
C GLY A 47 -0.26 -1.38 8.52
N ALA A 48 0.76 -2.12 8.92
CA ALA A 48 1.57 -2.91 8.01
C ALA A 48 0.83 -4.17 7.55
N LEU A 49 1.34 -4.84 6.52
CA LEU A 49 0.76 -6.09 6.02
C LEU A 49 0.57 -7.14 7.12
N TRP A 50 1.55 -7.35 8.01
CA TRP A 50 1.48 -8.35 9.08
C TRP A 50 0.35 -8.08 10.09
N ASP A 51 -0.03 -6.81 10.31
CA ASP A 51 -1.15 -6.44 11.18
C ASP A 51 -2.50 -6.92 10.61
N ASN A 52 -2.50 -7.30 9.32
CA ASN A 52 -3.67 -7.77 8.59
C ASN A 52 -3.69 -9.29 8.40
N LEU A 53 -2.59 -9.99 8.73
CA LEU A 53 -2.48 -11.43 8.59
C LEU A 53 -3.09 -12.14 9.80
N ILE A 54 -3.81 -13.23 9.52
CA ILE A 54 -4.48 -14.06 10.52
C ILE A 54 -3.70 -15.37 10.70
N GLU A 55 -3.23 -15.94 9.60
CA GLU A 55 -2.59 -17.26 9.55
C GLU A 55 -1.64 -17.32 8.34
N VAL A 56 -0.46 -17.90 8.54
CA VAL A 56 0.51 -18.16 7.47
C VAL A 56 0.93 -19.63 7.54
N GLU A 57 0.72 -20.38 6.46
CA GLU A 57 1.27 -21.73 6.32
C GLU A 57 2.63 -21.62 5.66
N ILE A 58 3.64 -22.22 6.28
CA ILE A 58 5.00 -22.32 5.76
C ILE A 58 5.40 -23.77 5.59
N TYR A 59 6.17 -24.05 4.54
CA TYR A 59 6.87 -25.31 4.35
C TYR A 59 8.37 -25.13 4.65
N THR A 60 8.92 -26.02 5.46
CA THR A 60 10.34 -26.08 5.79
C THR A 60 10.88 -27.49 5.53
N PRO A 61 12.19 -27.72 5.62
CA PRO A 61 12.74 -29.09 5.54
C PRO A 61 12.19 -30.06 6.59
N LYS A 62 11.59 -29.55 7.68
CA LYS A 62 10.97 -30.36 8.74
C LYS A 62 9.47 -30.62 8.52
N GLY A 63 8.88 -30.04 7.48
CA GLY A 63 7.46 -30.17 7.14
C GLY A 63 6.70 -28.85 7.16
N PHE A 64 5.37 -28.96 7.19
CA PHE A 64 4.43 -27.84 7.19
C PHE A 64 4.18 -27.32 8.60
N TYR A 65 4.11 -26.00 8.73
CA TYR A 65 3.79 -25.30 9.97
C TYR A 65 2.78 -24.20 9.71
N THR A 66 1.82 -24.06 10.62
CA THR A 66 0.86 -22.95 10.62
C THR A 66 1.23 -21.96 11.69
N VAL A 67 1.43 -20.70 11.30
CA VAL A 67 1.87 -19.60 12.17
C VAL A 67 0.72 -18.61 12.33
N THR A 68 0.43 -18.21 13.57
CA THR A 68 -0.69 -17.31 13.92
C THR A 68 -0.29 -16.30 14.99
N GLY A 69 -1.11 -15.26 15.16
CA GLY A 69 -0.91 -14.24 16.19
C GLY A 69 0.45 -13.54 16.07
N LYS A 70 1.09 -13.27 17.21
CA LYS A 70 2.39 -12.58 17.26
C LYS A 70 3.52 -13.34 16.54
N ASN A 71 3.39 -14.66 16.40
CA ASN A 71 4.41 -15.48 15.75
C ASN A 71 4.47 -15.24 14.24
N ILE A 72 3.45 -14.64 13.61
CA ILE A 72 3.47 -14.32 12.18
C ILE A 72 4.72 -13.52 11.79
N LEU A 73 5.20 -12.67 12.71
CA LEU A 73 6.43 -11.89 12.53
C LEU A 73 7.68 -12.74 12.30
N SER A 74 7.70 -14.02 12.70
CA SER A 74 8.80 -14.94 12.39
C SER A 74 8.84 -15.39 10.93
N THR A 75 7.84 -15.02 10.13
CA THR A 75 7.72 -15.42 8.72
C THR A 75 7.65 -14.21 7.79
N THR A 76 7.08 -13.10 8.26
CA THR A 76 7.04 -11.85 7.50
C THR A 76 8.38 -11.14 7.53
N LEU A 77 8.75 -10.45 6.45
CA LEU A 77 10.07 -9.80 6.29
C LEU A 77 11.28 -10.75 6.46
N ALA A 78 11.06 -12.06 6.48
CA ALA A 78 12.13 -13.05 6.60
C ALA A 78 12.83 -13.36 5.27
N ALA A 79 12.40 -12.74 4.16
CA ALA A 79 12.93 -12.96 2.81
C ALA A 79 13.01 -14.44 2.40
N GLY A 80 12.09 -15.27 2.91
CA GLY A 80 12.03 -16.72 2.64
C GLY A 80 13.05 -17.58 3.41
N THR A 81 13.79 -17.02 4.36
CA THR A 81 14.82 -17.75 5.13
C THR A 81 14.24 -18.70 6.18
N THR A 82 12.99 -18.51 6.58
CA THR A 82 12.32 -19.35 7.61
C THR A 82 11.44 -20.44 7.01
N GLY A 83 11.33 -20.49 5.68
CA GLY A 83 10.50 -21.45 4.95
C GLY A 83 9.86 -20.83 3.72
N ILE A 84 9.19 -21.67 2.93
CA ILE A 84 8.39 -21.26 1.77
C ILE A 84 6.97 -21.00 2.25
N ILE A 85 6.47 -19.77 2.08
CA ILE A 85 5.07 -19.47 2.36
C ILE A 85 4.19 -20.19 1.33
N THR A 86 3.30 -21.07 1.80
CA THR A 86 2.41 -21.86 0.95
C THR A 86 0.96 -21.41 1.03
N LYS A 87 0.53 -20.79 2.14
CA LYS A 87 -0.80 -20.18 2.25
C LYS A 87 -0.78 -18.94 3.13
N ILE A 88 -1.58 -17.95 2.76
CA ILE A 88 -1.83 -16.77 3.59
C ILE A 88 -3.32 -16.61 3.81
N LYS A 89 -3.68 -16.38 5.06
CA LYS A 89 -5.00 -15.94 5.50
C LYS A 89 -4.91 -14.54 6.03
N MET A 90 -5.70 -13.63 5.48
CA MET A 90 -5.71 -12.23 5.90
C MET A 90 -7.12 -11.66 5.99
N ARG A 91 -7.27 -10.56 6.74
CA ARG A 91 -8.50 -9.77 6.70
C ARG A 91 -8.64 -9.06 5.35
N LEU A 92 -9.88 -8.88 4.92
CA LEU A 92 -10.20 -8.13 3.71
C LEU A 92 -10.84 -6.79 4.09
N VAL A 93 -10.81 -5.86 3.15
CA VAL A 93 -11.56 -4.60 3.20
C VAL A 93 -12.44 -4.49 1.96
N ASN A 94 -13.34 -3.51 1.90
CA ASN A 94 -14.14 -3.26 0.71
C ASN A 94 -13.91 -1.82 0.21
N ARG A 95 -13.21 -1.69 -0.91
CA ARG A 95 -12.99 -0.42 -1.62
C ARG A 95 -13.70 -0.35 -2.98
N LYS A 96 -14.58 -1.31 -3.32
CA LYS A 96 -15.11 -1.50 -4.68
C LYS A 96 -15.78 -0.26 -5.29
N TYR A 97 -16.37 0.59 -4.45
CA TYR A 97 -17.05 1.82 -4.88
C TYR A 97 -16.36 3.10 -4.39
N LYS A 98 -15.20 2.96 -3.73
CA LYS A 98 -14.49 4.10 -3.18
C LYS A 98 -13.60 4.72 -4.25
N LYS A 99 -13.94 5.93 -4.65
CA LYS A 99 -13.09 6.78 -5.47
C LYS A 99 -12.18 7.61 -4.59
N ILE A 100 -10.95 7.86 -5.05
CA ILE A 100 -9.95 8.60 -4.29
C ILE A 100 -9.65 9.88 -5.06
N ASN A 101 -9.82 11.01 -4.39
CA ASN A 101 -9.44 12.30 -4.92
C ASN A 101 -7.99 12.58 -4.54
N ILE A 102 -7.18 12.96 -5.52
CA ILE A 102 -5.78 13.34 -5.31
C ILE A 102 -5.74 14.83 -5.05
N VAL A 103 -5.20 15.22 -3.89
CA VAL A 103 -4.97 16.62 -3.54
C VAL A 103 -3.48 16.90 -3.56
N LYS A 104 -3.12 18.04 -4.15
CA LYS A 104 -1.76 18.56 -4.25
C LYS A 104 -1.69 19.89 -3.51
N LYS A 105 -0.76 20.04 -2.57
CA LYS A 105 -0.45 21.33 -1.93
C LYS A 105 1.04 21.61 -2.01
N THR A 106 1.39 22.88 -2.16
CA THR A 106 2.76 23.34 -2.36
C THR A 106 3.20 24.25 -1.21
N PHE A 107 4.49 24.20 -0.88
CA PHE A 107 5.08 24.85 0.28
C PHE A 107 6.50 25.30 -0.03
N ASN A 108 6.82 26.52 0.41
CA ASN A 108 8.18 27.04 0.37
C ASN A 108 9.11 26.42 1.45
N SER A 109 8.57 25.69 2.43
CA SER A 109 9.31 25.16 3.60
C SER A 109 8.88 23.72 3.93
N LEU A 110 9.87 22.86 4.20
CA LEU A 110 9.63 21.47 4.63
C LEU A 110 8.85 21.42 5.94
N SER A 111 9.16 22.30 6.90
CA SER A 111 8.47 22.33 8.20
C SER A 111 6.97 22.52 8.01
N LYS A 112 6.56 23.50 7.18
CA LYS A 112 5.14 23.75 6.90
C LYS A 112 4.47 22.57 6.19
N ALA A 113 5.19 21.91 5.28
CA ALA A 113 4.69 20.71 4.62
C ALA A 113 4.49 19.55 5.60
N LEU A 114 5.40 19.38 6.57
CA LEU A 114 5.30 18.36 7.63
C LEU A 114 4.16 18.66 8.60
N ASP A 115 3.97 19.92 9.00
CA ASP A 115 2.87 20.32 9.89
C ASP A 115 1.51 20.04 9.23
N ASP A 116 1.34 20.41 7.95
CA ASP A 116 0.10 20.13 7.21
C ASP A 116 -0.10 18.62 7.00
N ALA A 117 0.95 17.88 6.65
CA ALA A 117 0.96 16.42 6.53
C ALA A 117 0.51 15.72 7.82
N PHE A 118 0.99 16.17 8.99
CA PHE A 118 0.61 15.62 10.28
C PHE A 118 -0.89 15.84 10.56
N ASN A 119 -1.41 17.04 10.25
CA ASN A 119 -2.80 17.39 10.47
C ASN A 119 -3.79 16.57 9.63
N ILE A 120 -3.37 16.11 8.44
CA ILE A 120 -4.22 15.32 7.53
C ILE A 120 -3.99 13.82 7.63
N LEU A 121 -2.99 13.35 8.36
CA LEU A 121 -2.55 11.95 8.35
C LEU A 121 -3.71 10.96 8.55
N ASN A 122 -4.59 11.23 9.50
CA ASN A 122 -5.69 10.35 9.89
C ASN A 122 -6.84 10.28 8.87
N SER A 123 -6.99 11.27 7.99
CA SER A 123 -8.06 11.31 6.99
C SER A 123 -7.63 10.82 5.61
N THR A 124 -6.32 10.64 5.39
CA THR A 124 -5.75 10.27 4.09
C THR A 124 -5.57 8.76 3.92
N GLU A 125 -5.71 8.28 2.69
CA GLU A 125 -5.45 6.89 2.30
C GLU A 125 -3.96 6.64 1.97
N PHE A 126 -3.32 7.67 1.44
CA PHE A 126 -1.89 7.76 1.22
C PHE A 126 -1.45 9.21 1.35
N LEU A 127 -0.19 9.41 1.65
CA LEU A 127 0.45 10.71 1.75
C LEU A 127 1.89 10.56 1.23
N SER A 128 2.32 11.50 0.40
CA SER A 128 3.67 11.59 -0.09
C SER A 128 4.16 13.03 0.05
N ILE A 129 5.37 13.19 0.60
CA ILE A 129 6.07 14.48 0.64
C ILE A 129 7.19 14.42 -0.39
N ARG A 130 7.27 15.44 -1.24
CA ARG A 130 8.20 15.51 -2.38
C ARG A 130 8.88 16.87 -2.38
N ASN A 131 10.17 16.91 -2.72
CA ASN A 131 10.79 18.17 -3.11
C ASN A 131 10.35 18.55 -4.54
N TYR A 132 10.75 19.74 -5.00
CA TYR A 132 10.43 20.22 -6.35
C TYR A 132 10.81 19.22 -7.46
N GLY A 133 12.06 18.72 -7.45
CA GLY A 133 12.55 17.82 -8.48
C GLY A 133 11.72 16.54 -8.59
N MET A 134 11.40 15.92 -7.45
CA MET A 134 10.57 14.72 -7.41
C MET A 134 9.12 14.99 -7.83
N ALA A 135 8.56 16.15 -7.47
CA ALA A 135 7.18 16.49 -7.80
C ALA A 135 7.02 16.79 -9.31
N LYS A 136 8.02 17.43 -9.92
CA LYS A 136 8.04 17.73 -11.35
C LYS A 136 8.03 16.46 -12.22
N GLU A 137 8.70 15.39 -11.80
CA GLU A 137 8.66 14.10 -12.52
C GLU A 137 7.28 13.44 -12.50
N ILE A 138 6.44 13.79 -11.52
CA ILE A 138 5.10 13.22 -11.33
C ILE A 138 4.05 13.97 -12.16
N ASP A 139 4.11 15.30 -12.19
CA ASP A 139 3.21 16.13 -12.98
C ASP A 139 3.97 17.38 -13.46
N PRO A 140 4.58 17.34 -14.66
CA PRO A 140 5.44 18.42 -15.14
C PRO A 140 4.73 19.76 -15.34
N GLU A 141 3.42 19.74 -15.56
CA GLU A 141 2.59 20.92 -15.87
C GLU A 141 2.05 21.61 -14.61
N TYR A 142 2.10 20.94 -13.46
CA TYR A 142 1.64 21.51 -12.21
C TYR A 142 2.65 22.50 -11.63
N SER A 143 2.16 23.62 -11.09
CA SER A 143 2.99 24.65 -10.48
C SER A 143 3.49 24.21 -9.11
N TRP A 144 4.60 23.48 -9.08
CA TRP A 144 5.25 22.99 -7.86
C TRP A 144 6.13 24.04 -7.17
N ASP A 145 6.24 23.94 -5.85
CA ASP A 145 7.15 24.74 -5.02
C ASP A 145 8.30 23.85 -4.50
N LYS A 146 9.16 24.38 -3.62
CA LYS A 146 10.31 23.67 -3.04
C LYS A 146 9.93 22.35 -2.38
N TRP A 147 8.79 22.34 -1.68
CA TRP A 147 8.22 21.18 -0.99
C TRP A 147 6.75 21.04 -1.32
N ASN A 148 6.31 19.80 -1.49
CA ASN A 148 4.97 19.51 -1.98
C ASN A 148 4.44 18.29 -1.25
N ILE A 149 3.15 18.29 -0.96
CA ILE A 149 2.46 17.10 -0.46
C ILE A 149 1.41 16.66 -1.48
N ILE A 150 1.34 15.35 -1.71
CA ILE A 150 0.35 14.70 -2.56
C ILE A 150 -0.33 13.65 -1.70
N TYR A 151 -1.64 13.71 -1.58
CA TYR A 151 -2.39 12.78 -0.74
C TYR A 151 -3.74 12.41 -1.34
N GLY A 152 -4.23 11.24 -0.94
CA GLY A 152 -5.53 10.73 -1.35
C GLY A 152 -6.55 10.81 -0.24
N VAL A 153 -7.74 11.34 -0.52
CA VAL A 153 -8.89 11.31 0.38
C VAL A 153 -10.09 10.67 -0.30
N TYR A 154 -10.96 10.05 0.49
CA TYR A 154 -12.28 9.62 0.04
C TYR A 154 -13.22 10.83 0.15
N ASP A 155 -13.47 11.53 -0.95
CA ASP A 155 -14.36 12.69 -1.01
C ASP A 155 -15.20 12.62 -2.31
N GLU A 156 -16.39 13.21 -2.29
CA GLU A 156 -17.36 13.24 -3.38
C GLU A 156 -17.11 14.41 -4.36
N ASN A 157 -16.34 15.42 -3.95
CA ASN A 157 -16.09 16.63 -4.74
C ASN A 157 -14.63 16.74 -5.21
N GLY A 158 -14.34 16.21 -6.40
CA GLY A 158 -13.02 16.33 -7.03
C GLY A 158 -12.81 15.38 -8.21
N GLN A 159 -11.67 15.50 -8.90
CA GLN A 159 -11.28 14.53 -9.90
C GLN A 159 -10.89 13.22 -9.20
N SER A 160 -11.76 12.25 -9.37
CA SER A 160 -11.66 10.93 -8.75
C SER A 160 -10.91 9.94 -9.63
N TYR A 161 -9.98 9.20 -9.02
CA TYR A 161 -9.23 8.15 -9.70
C TYR A 161 -9.55 6.78 -9.11
N ALA A 162 -9.45 5.74 -9.93
CA ALA A 162 -9.52 4.37 -9.45
C ALA A 162 -8.20 3.99 -8.76
N THR A 163 -8.28 3.14 -7.73
CA THR A 163 -7.12 2.66 -6.96
C THR A 163 -6.00 2.13 -7.87
N LYS A 164 -6.37 1.43 -8.96
CA LYS A 164 -5.42 0.92 -9.96
C LYS A 164 -4.57 2.02 -10.61
N ASP A 165 -5.19 3.14 -10.96
CA ASP A 165 -4.55 4.22 -11.71
C ASP A 165 -3.60 5.00 -10.78
N ILE A 166 -3.95 5.09 -9.50
CA ILE A 166 -3.12 5.73 -8.47
C ILE A 166 -1.88 4.87 -8.18
N ILE A 167 -2.02 3.55 -8.12
CA ILE A 167 -0.92 2.65 -7.81
C ILE A 167 0.11 2.59 -8.94
N THR A 168 -0.33 2.61 -10.20
CA THR A 168 0.56 2.61 -11.36
C THR A 168 1.23 3.96 -11.59
N SER A 169 0.55 5.07 -11.31
CA SER A 169 1.08 6.42 -11.51
C SER A 169 1.75 7.03 -10.26
N PHE A 170 1.64 6.35 -9.11
CA PHE A 170 2.09 6.84 -7.80
C PHE A 170 1.62 8.28 -7.48
N ALA A 171 0.43 8.63 -7.99
CA ALA A 171 -0.22 9.95 -7.91
C ALA A 171 0.38 11.06 -8.79
N GLY A 172 0.78 10.71 -10.00
CA GLY A 172 0.91 11.59 -11.17
C GLY A 172 0.07 11.05 -12.32
N SER A 173 -1.23 10.91 -12.11
CA SER A 173 -2.13 10.26 -13.08
C SER A 173 -2.40 11.17 -14.29
N SER A 174 -1.39 11.36 -15.13
CA SER A 174 -1.52 11.70 -16.53
C SER A 174 -2.14 10.51 -17.28
N GLN A 175 -3.15 10.81 -18.11
CA GLN A 175 -3.22 10.19 -19.43
C GLN A 175 -2.19 10.87 -20.32
#